data_AF-A0A814CI26-F1
#
_entry.id   AF-A0A814CI26-F1
#
_cell.length_a   1.000
_cell.length_b   1.000
_cell.length_c   1.000
_cell.angle_alpha   90.00
_cell.angle_beta   90.00
_cell.angle_gamma   90.00
#
_symmetry.space_group_name_H-M   'P 1'
#
loop_
_entity.id
_entity.type
_entity.pdbx_description
1 polymer ?
#
loop_
_entity_poly.entity_id
_entity_poly.type
_entity_poly.pdbx_seq_one_letter_code
_entity_poly.pdbx_strand_id
1 'polypeptide(L)'
;MDSVFLLLERQKYQQITTNITTHSNEQQNQLLEFDFSQFSRSFHDLLTVIDVINALIDKTKKKSNSHFDTYADLQLIMNSSPLMSPSFIEFINSLPTESIPNPAYYKTYPSLWHIPAICIQTRAKLLYHFSMFVAKLVSIVDFSLFPGQSILIDKIRTARAYMLYATKFQLFSTTLAVTTESDDMPTVNFDTVRASAIVDHGLHTMFSQAYEQLHNDTHLTFRKQNDRLWSAQYLAIHSTDQGGPYRDSISRICSDICSTQLPLFILCPNGRTNSDLTRDRWIPNVFPLNKPILNRVKKQYRLDN
;
A
#
# COMPACT_ATOMS: atom_id res chain seq x y z
N MET A 1 29.49 -52.67 -11.53
CA MET A 1 28.78 -52.05 -12.66
C MET A 1 28.52 -50.56 -12.42
N ASP A 2 28.35 -50.12 -11.17
CA ASP A 2 28.01 -48.72 -10.87
C ASP A 2 29.12 -47.68 -11.09
N SER A 3 30.40 -48.06 -10.94
CA SER A 3 31.52 -47.11 -11.12
C SER A 3 31.81 -46.76 -12.59
N VAL A 4 31.44 -47.63 -13.54
CA VAL A 4 31.61 -47.37 -14.99
C VAL A 4 30.48 -46.48 -15.51
N PHE A 5 29.27 -46.62 -14.96
CA PHE A 5 28.11 -45.79 -15.30
C PHE A 5 28.31 -44.33 -14.86
N LEU A 6 28.81 -44.11 -13.64
CA LEU A 6 29.14 -42.77 -13.11
C LEU A 6 30.26 -42.08 -13.89
N LEU A 7 31.19 -42.84 -14.48
CA LEU A 7 32.30 -42.29 -15.27
C LEU A 7 31.83 -41.87 -16.67
N LEU A 8 30.91 -42.63 -17.28
CA LEU A 8 30.27 -42.30 -18.55
C LEU A 8 29.31 -41.11 -18.43
N GLU A 9 28.58 -40.99 -17.31
CA GLU A 9 27.75 -39.80 -17.04
C GLU A 9 28.60 -38.53 -16.86
N ARG A 10 29.73 -38.61 -16.15
CA ARG A 10 30.67 -37.48 -16.02
C ARG A 10 31.25 -37.03 -17.36
N GLN A 11 31.59 -37.97 -18.24
CA GLN A 11 32.13 -37.62 -19.57
C GLN A 11 31.07 -36.99 -20.49
N LYS A 12 29.81 -37.46 -20.43
CA LYS A 12 28.69 -36.80 -21.12
C LYS A 12 28.42 -35.39 -20.59
N TYR A 13 28.48 -35.20 -19.27
CA TYR A 13 28.30 -33.89 -18.64
C TYR A 13 29.38 -32.89 -19.08
N GLN A 14 30.64 -33.33 -19.15
CA GLN A 14 31.75 -32.49 -19.58
C GLN A 14 31.65 -32.10 -21.07
N GLN A 15 31.20 -33.00 -21.95
CA GLN A 15 30.98 -32.68 -23.38
C GLN A 15 29.82 -31.69 -23.62
N ILE A 16 28.76 -31.76 -22.81
CA ILE A 16 27.63 -30.82 -22.90
C ILE A 16 28.06 -29.42 -22.44
N THR A 17 28.90 -29.33 -21.41
CA THR A 17 29.37 -28.04 -20.87
C THR A 17 30.29 -27.29 -21.85
N THR A 18 31.10 -28.02 -22.63
CA THR A 18 31.95 -27.43 -23.69
C THR A 18 31.18 -27.00 -24.93
N ASN A 19 30.04 -27.62 -25.25
CA ASN A 19 29.21 -27.23 -26.40
C ASN A 19 28.32 -26.00 -26.10
N ILE A 20 27.99 -25.74 -24.84
CA ILE A 20 27.19 -24.56 -24.43
C ILE A 20 28.03 -23.27 -24.43
N THR A 21 29.36 -23.37 -24.31
CA THR A 21 30.26 -22.20 -24.28
C THR A 21 30.58 -21.62 -25.66
N THR A 22 30.22 -22.30 -26.76
CA THR A 22 30.64 -21.91 -28.12
C THR A 22 29.57 -21.21 -28.97
N HIS A 23 28.31 -21.12 -28.55
CA HIS A 23 27.24 -20.45 -29.31
C HIS A 23 26.64 -19.26 -28.54
N SER A 24 27.37 -18.14 -28.50
CA SER A 24 27.04 -16.97 -27.65
C SER A 24 26.38 -15.77 -28.35
N ASN A 25 26.14 -15.80 -29.67
CA ASN A 25 25.68 -14.59 -30.38
C ASN A 25 24.31 -14.66 -31.07
N GLU A 26 23.68 -15.83 -31.24
CA GLU A 26 22.37 -15.91 -31.93
C GLU A 26 21.15 -16.04 -31.00
N GLN A 27 21.35 -16.35 -29.71
CA GLN A 27 20.23 -16.62 -28.78
C GLN A 27 19.60 -15.37 -28.13
N GLN A 28 20.15 -14.17 -28.33
CA GLN A 28 19.58 -12.96 -27.71
C GLN A 28 18.20 -12.57 -28.27
N ASN A 29 17.87 -12.97 -29.50
CA ASN A 29 16.59 -12.62 -30.14
C ASN A 29 15.49 -13.69 -29.98
N GLN A 30 15.79 -14.89 -29.49
CA GLN A 30 14.78 -15.91 -29.19
C GLN A 30 14.13 -15.74 -27.80
N LEU A 31 14.59 -14.77 -27.00
CA LEU A 31 14.17 -14.55 -25.61
C LEU A 31 12.78 -13.89 -25.44
N LEU A 32 12.16 -13.41 -26.52
CA LEU A 32 10.88 -12.67 -26.46
C LEU A 32 9.64 -13.52 -26.80
N GLU A 33 9.79 -14.76 -27.25
CA GLU A 33 8.68 -15.63 -27.70
C GLU A 33 8.66 -17.01 -27.03
N PHE A 34 8.99 -17.11 -25.74
CA PHE A 34 8.94 -18.41 -25.05
C PHE A 34 7.51 -18.73 -24.59
N ASP A 35 6.79 -19.53 -25.37
CA ASP A 35 5.47 -20.07 -25.02
C ASP A 35 5.61 -21.24 -24.02
N PHE A 36 5.10 -21.03 -22.80
CA PHE A 36 5.14 -21.99 -21.70
C PHE A 36 4.17 -23.17 -21.88
N SER A 37 3.38 -23.22 -22.96
CA SER A 37 2.35 -24.23 -23.18
C SER A 37 2.85 -25.62 -23.60
N GLN A 38 4.12 -25.77 -24.00
CA GLN A 38 4.63 -27.02 -24.62
C GLN A 38 5.36 -28.01 -23.68
N PHE A 39 5.63 -27.67 -22.43
CA PHE A 39 6.47 -28.49 -21.54
C PHE A 39 5.68 -29.55 -20.76
N SER A 40 5.35 -30.69 -21.38
CA SER A 40 4.65 -31.80 -20.69
C SER A 40 5.36 -33.16 -20.68
N ARG A 41 6.65 -33.30 -21.02
CA ARG A 41 7.26 -34.64 -21.07
C ARG A 41 8.74 -34.70 -20.65
N SER A 42 9.00 -34.64 -19.35
CA SER A 42 10.08 -35.37 -18.61
C SER A 42 10.48 -34.61 -17.35
N PHE A 43 10.55 -35.31 -16.21
CA PHE A 43 11.01 -34.75 -14.92
C PHE A 43 12.50 -34.37 -14.95
N HIS A 44 13.28 -35.01 -15.83
CA HIS A 44 14.71 -34.75 -15.97
C HIS A 44 14.99 -33.45 -16.75
N ASP A 45 14.15 -33.14 -17.74
CA ASP A 45 14.20 -31.88 -18.51
C ASP A 45 13.74 -30.68 -17.67
N LEU A 46 12.86 -30.92 -16.70
CA LEU A 46 12.40 -29.90 -15.75
C LEU A 46 13.53 -29.44 -14.82
N LEU A 47 14.40 -30.35 -14.37
CA LEU A 47 15.53 -30.01 -13.49
C LEU A 47 16.63 -29.25 -14.23
N THR A 48 17.01 -29.66 -15.45
CA THR A 48 17.98 -28.92 -16.27
C THR A 48 17.45 -27.56 -16.71
N VAL A 49 16.16 -27.44 -17.02
CA VAL A 49 15.52 -26.16 -17.31
C VAL A 49 15.45 -25.29 -16.05
N ILE A 50 15.12 -25.85 -14.88
CA ILE A 50 15.17 -25.14 -13.59
C ILE A 50 16.59 -24.66 -13.29
N ASP A 51 17.63 -25.45 -13.54
CA ASP A 51 19.01 -25.08 -13.27
C ASP A 51 19.56 -24.03 -14.24
N VAL A 52 19.23 -24.11 -15.53
CA VAL A 52 19.57 -23.08 -16.52
C VAL A 52 18.80 -21.78 -16.26
N ILE A 53 17.51 -21.88 -15.94
CA ILE A 53 16.68 -20.75 -15.51
C ILE A 53 17.27 -20.17 -14.21
N ASN A 54 17.63 -20.97 -13.22
CA ASN A 54 18.24 -20.52 -11.97
C ASN A 54 19.60 -19.87 -12.19
N ALA A 55 20.45 -20.40 -13.08
CA ALA A 55 21.75 -19.83 -13.39
C ALA A 55 21.65 -18.51 -14.19
N LEU A 56 20.72 -18.44 -15.14
CA LEU A 56 20.39 -17.20 -15.85
C LEU A 56 19.82 -16.18 -14.89
N ILE A 57 18.81 -16.58 -14.10
CA ILE A 57 18.22 -15.80 -13.02
C ILE A 57 19.31 -15.35 -12.05
N ASP A 58 20.30 -16.16 -11.68
CA ASP A 58 21.37 -15.78 -10.76
C ASP A 58 22.32 -14.74 -11.37
N LYS A 59 22.61 -14.82 -12.67
CA LYS A 59 23.44 -13.82 -13.37
C LYS A 59 22.72 -12.47 -13.51
N THR A 60 21.43 -12.47 -13.86
CA THR A 60 20.61 -11.24 -13.90
C THR A 60 20.24 -10.73 -12.51
N LYS A 61 20.02 -11.62 -11.52
CA LYS A 61 19.77 -11.27 -10.10
C LYS A 61 21.00 -10.62 -9.49
N LYS A 62 22.21 -11.14 -9.71
CA LYS A 62 23.43 -10.59 -9.10
C LYS A 62 23.71 -9.17 -9.60
N LYS A 63 23.49 -8.92 -10.89
CA LYS A 63 23.61 -7.60 -11.50
C LYS A 63 22.46 -6.65 -11.12
N SER A 64 21.22 -7.14 -11.04
CA SER A 64 20.08 -6.33 -10.60
C SER A 64 20.19 -5.96 -9.11
N ASN A 65 20.48 -6.93 -8.24
CA ASN A 65 20.59 -6.72 -6.80
C ASN A 65 21.71 -5.75 -6.40
N SER A 66 22.77 -5.60 -7.20
CA SER A 66 23.81 -4.59 -6.94
C SER A 66 23.34 -3.15 -7.18
N HIS A 67 22.22 -2.94 -7.88
CA HIS A 67 21.67 -1.62 -8.17
C HIS A 67 20.52 -1.20 -7.25
N PHE A 68 19.94 -2.12 -6.47
CA PHE A 68 18.77 -1.83 -5.64
C PHE A 68 19.13 -1.74 -4.16
N ASP A 69 18.77 -0.62 -3.54
CA ASP A 69 18.73 -0.43 -2.10
C ASP A 69 17.29 -0.32 -1.59
N THR A 70 17.12 -0.12 -0.28
CA THR A 70 15.81 0.04 0.34
C THR A 70 15.01 1.22 -0.25
N TYR A 71 15.67 2.31 -0.64
CA TYR A 71 14.98 3.50 -1.16
C TYR A 71 14.48 3.29 -2.59
N ALA A 72 15.27 2.62 -3.44
CA ALA A 72 14.87 2.25 -4.79
C ALA A 72 13.68 1.27 -4.78
N ASP A 73 13.70 0.27 -3.89
CA ASP A 73 12.57 -0.65 -3.70
C ASP A 73 11.32 0.08 -3.20
N LEU A 74 11.45 0.95 -2.19
CA LEU A 74 10.32 1.73 -1.68
C LEU A 74 9.73 2.64 -2.75
N GLN A 75 10.56 3.28 -3.57
CA GLN A 75 10.07 4.11 -4.67
C GLN A 75 9.26 3.28 -5.67
N LEU A 76 9.74 2.10 -6.07
CA LEU A 76 8.97 1.18 -6.93
C LEU A 76 7.63 0.78 -6.31
N ILE A 77 7.61 0.47 -5.01
CA ILE A 77 6.39 0.09 -4.31
C ILE A 77 5.41 1.27 -4.21
N MET A 78 5.88 2.47 -3.88
CA MET A 78 5.04 3.66 -3.72
C MET A 78 4.43 4.14 -5.03
N ASN A 79 5.13 3.97 -6.14
CA ASN A 79 4.65 4.32 -7.48
C ASN A 79 3.55 3.37 -8.01
N SER A 80 3.24 2.29 -7.29
CA SER A 80 2.09 1.42 -7.58
C SER A 80 0.77 1.91 -6.95
N SER A 81 0.76 3.11 -6.36
CA SER A 81 -0.43 3.72 -5.75
C SER A 81 -1.36 4.29 -6.82
N PRO A 82 -2.68 4.03 -6.78
CA PRO A 82 -3.66 4.46 -7.80
C PRO A 82 -3.84 5.97 -7.91
N LEU A 83 -3.27 6.75 -6.99
CA LEU A 83 -3.19 8.22 -7.10
C LEU A 83 -2.23 8.69 -8.20
N MET A 84 -1.38 7.80 -8.72
CA MET A 84 -0.48 8.02 -9.85
C MET A 84 -0.85 6.98 -10.93
N SER A 85 -1.09 7.41 -12.17
CA SER A 85 -1.45 6.48 -13.27
C SER A 85 -0.33 5.46 -13.58
N PRO A 86 -0.55 4.52 -14.50
CA PRO A 86 -1.67 3.60 -14.68
C PRO A 86 -1.47 2.33 -13.79
N SER A 87 -2.15 1.20 -14.05
CA SER A 87 -1.91 -0.04 -13.27
C SER A 87 -0.41 -0.40 -13.20
N PHE A 88 0.04 -1.06 -12.13
CA PHE A 88 1.47 -1.45 -12.00
C PHE A 88 1.96 -2.30 -13.19
N ILE A 89 1.06 -3.02 -13.85
CA ILE A 89 1.33 -3.78 -15.07
C ILE A 89 1.58 -2.85 -16.25
N GLU A 90 0.75 -1.82 -16.42
CA GLU A 90 0.98 -0.77 -17.43
C GLU A 90 2.28 0.00 -17.16
N PHE A 91 2.60 0.28 -15.89
CA PHE A 91 3.91 0.83 -15.52
C PHE A 91 5.04 -0.10 -16.00
N ILE A 92 5.00 -1.40 -15.67
CA ILE A 92 6.01 -2.37 -16.12
C ILE A 92 6.12 -2.38 -17.65
N ASN A 93 4.98 -2.39 -18.35
CA ASN A 93 4.93 -2.46 -19.82
C ASN A 93 5.38 -1.16 -20.49
N SER A 94 5.26 -0.01 -19.80
CA SER A 94 5.70 1.29 -20.30
C SER A 94 7.21 1.53 -20.15
N LEU A 95 7.90 0.72 -19.34
CA LEU A 95 9.33 0.89 -19.09
C LEU A 95 10.15 0.59 -20.35
N PRO A 96 11.15 1.42 -20.67
CA PRO A 96 12.03 1.16 -21.80
C PRO A 96 12.80 -0.17 -21.61
N THR A 97 13.07 -0.88 -22.69
CA THR A 97 13.88 -2.13 -22.69
C THR A 97 15.38 -1.88 -22.77
N GLU A 98 15.79 -0.61 -22.81
CA GLU A 98 17.17 -0.18 -22.97
C GLU A 98 18.06 -0.65 -21.80
N SER A 99 19.30 -1.02 -22.15
CA SER A 99 20.31 -1.46 -21.19
C SER A 99 21.03 -0.30 -20.50
N ILE A 100 20.88 0.92 -21.03
CA ILE A 100 21.51 2.14 -20.51
C ILE A 100 20.48 2.90 -19.68
N PRO A 101 20.84 3.43 -18.48
CA PRO A 101 19.95 4.28 -17.71
C PRO A 101 19.50 5.50 -18.53
N ASN A 102 18.20 5.82 -18.47
CA ASN A 102 17.62 7.00 -19.11
C ASN A 102 17.12 7.99 -18.04
N PRO A 103 17.96 8.94 -17.59
CA PRO A 103 17.59 9.88 -16.53
C PRO A 103 16.41 10.78 -16.90
N ALA A 104 16.14 10.99 -18.19
CA ALA A 104 15.03 11.84 -18.63
C ALA A 104 13.66 11.16 -18.40
N TYR A 105 13.60 9.84 -18.55
CA TYR A 105 12.39 9.04 -18.30
C TYR A 105 12.08 8.92 -16.79
N TYR A 106 13.13 8.81 -15.97
CA TYR A 106 13.01 8.64 -14.51
C TYR A 106 13.11 9.94 -13.71
N LYS A 107 12.88 11.12 -14.31
CA LYS A 107 12.91 12.41 -13.58
C LYS A 107 11.95 12.42 -12.38
N THR A 108 10.79 11.76 -12.53
CA THR A 108 9.79 11.59 -11.45
C THR A 108 10.27 10.61 -10.37
N TYR A 109 11.33 9.84 -10.63
CA TYR A 109 11.83 8.76 -9.80
C TYR A 109 13.33 8.89 -9.48
N PRO A 110 13.72 9.85 -8.61
CA PRO A 110 15.13 10.15 -8.33
C PRO A 110 15.99 8.97 -7.88
N SER A 111 15.42 7.97 -7.20
CA SER A 111 16.17 6.79 -6.74
C SER A 111 16.37 5.76 -7.86
N LEU A 112 15.65 5.86 -8.98
CA LEU A 112 15.70 4.90 -10.09
C LEU A 112 16.51 5.39 -11.30
N TRP A 113 16.76 6.69 -11.41
CA TRP A 113 17.39 7.32 -12.58
C TRP A 113 18.76 6.76 -13.02
N HIS A 114 19.51 6.15 -12.11
CA HIS A 114 20.84 5.61 -12.35
C HIS A 114 20.83 4.10 -12.60
N ILE A 115 19.67 3.46 -12.50
CA ILE A 115 19.50 2.03 -12.63
C ILE A 115 19.12 1.69 -14.09
N PRO A 116 19.75 0.69 -14.71
CA PRO A 116 19.34 0.21 -16.03
C PRO A 116 17.88 -0.22 -16.07
N ALA A 117 17.15 0.14 -17.12
CA ALA A 117 15.71 -0.12 -17.21
C ALA A 117 15.37 -1.62 -17.14
N ILE A 118 16.21 -2.49 -17.73
CA ILE A 118 16.09 -3.95 -17.61
C ILE A 118 16.18 -4.45 -16.16
N CYS A 119 16.99 -3.82 -15.32
CA CYS A 119 17.09 -4.16 -13.90
C CYS A 119 15.84 -3.72 -13.14
N ILE A 120 15.30 -2.53 -13.47
CA ILE A 120 14.04 -2.01 -12.94
C ILE A 120 12.87 -2.92 -13.30
N GLN A 121 12.71 -3.29 -14.58
CA GLN A 121 11.68 -4.21 -15.03
C GLN A 121 11.76 -5.56 -14.30
N THR A 122 12.98 -6.12 -14.20
CA THR A 122 13.22 -7.38 -13.51
C THR A 122 12.81 -7.29 -12.04
N ARG A 123 13.19 -6.21 -11.35
CA ARG A 123 12.85 -5.98 -9.94
C ARG A 123 11.34 -5.75 -9.75
N ALA A 124 10.71 -4.99 -10.62
CA ALA A 124 9.27 -4.75 -10.60
C ALA A 124 8.47 -6.05 -10.80
N LYS A 125 8.87 -6.89 -11.75
CA LYS A 125 8.28 -8.23 -11.95
C LYS A 125 8.44 -9.11 -10.71
N LEU A 126 9.62 -9.09 -10.07
CA LEU A 126 9.84 -9.81 -8.80
C LEU A 126 8.88 -9.33 -7.70
N LEU A 127 8.76 -8.01 -7.50
CA LEU A 127 7.85 -7.43 -6.51
C LEU A 127 6.38 -7.75 -6.79
N TYR A 128 5.98 -7.77 -8.07
CA TYR A 128 4.64 -8.17 -8.51
C TYR A 128 4.35 -9.63 -8.15
N HIS A 129 5.19 -10.56 -8.60
CA HIS A 129 5.00 -11.99 -8.32
C HIS A 129 5.08 -12.29 -6.83
N PHE A 130 5.97 -11.62 -6.10
CA PHE A 130 6.04 -11.70 -4.64
C PHE A 130 4.73 -11.25 -3.99
N SER A 131 4.18 -10.10 -4.40
CA SER A 131 2.92 -9.58 -3.86
C SER A 131 1.75 -10.53 -4.10
N MET A 132 1.65 -11.09 -5.31
CA MET A 132 0.62 -12.08 -5.66
C MET A 132 0.77 -13.38 -4.87
N PHE A 133 2.00 -13.84 -4.63
CA PHE A 133 2.28 -15.01 -3.82
C PHE A 133 1.89 -14.79 -2.36
N VAL A 134 2.32 -13.69 -1.75
CA VAL A 134 1.97 -13.36 -0.36
C VAL A 134 0.45 -13.19 -0.21
N ALA A 135 -0.23 -12.55 -1.17
CA ALA A 135 -1.69 -12.40 -1.12
C ALA A 135 -2.44 -13.75 -1.06
N LYS A 136 -1.94 -14.79 -1.75
CA LYS A 136 -2.49 -16.15 -1.66
C LYS A 136 -2.24 -16.80 -0.30
N LEU A 137 -1.15 -16.45 0.38
CA LEU A 137 -0.84 -16.96 1.72
C LEU A 137 -1.63 -16.24 2.82
N VAL A 138 -2.01 -14.96 2.62
CA VAL A 138 -2.76 -14.18 3.63
C VAL A 138 -4.06 -14.86 4.02
N SER A 139 -4.77 -15.52 3.09
CA SER A 139 -6.06 -16.16 3.37
C SER A 139 -5.97 -17.39 4.28
N ILE A 140 -4.80 -18.01 4.41
CA ILE A 140 -4.58 -19.21 5.24
C ILE A 140 -3.86 -18.89 6.56
N VAL A 141 -3.59 -17.61 6.84
CA VAL A 141 -2.83 -17.16 8.01
C VAL A 141 -3.75 -16.48 9.01
N ASP A 142 -3.68 -16.91 10.26
CA ASP A 142 -4.39 -16.26 11.37
C ASP A 142 -3.61 -15.04 11.89
N PHE A 143 -4.01 -13.84 11.44
CA PHE A 143 -3.40 -12.60 11.89
C PHE A 143 -3.82 -12.15 13.29
N SER A 144 -4.71 -12.86 13.98
CA SER A 144 -5.15 -12.54 15.36
C SER A 144 -4.07 -12.80 16.42
N LEU A 145 -3.07 -13.64 16.11
CA LEU A 145 -1.98 -13.99 17.03
C LEU A 145 -1.09 -12.79 17.36
N PHE A 146 -0.53 -12.69 18.56
CA PHE A 146 0.39 -11.60 18.88
C PHE A 146 1.79 -11.80 18.26
N PRO A 147 2.59 -10.73 18.06
CA PRO A 147 3.98 -10.86 17.64
C PRO A 147 4.77 -11.80 18.58
N GLY A 148 5.56 -12.71 18.01
CA GLY A 148 6.35 -13.70 18.74
C GLY A 148 5.68 -15.05 18.95
N GLN A 149 4.37 -15.18 18.67
CA GLN A 149 3.64 -16.45 18.82
C GLN A 149 3.83 -17.42 17.64
N SER A 150 4.15 -16.89 16.45
CA SER A 150 4.43 -17.73 15.27
C SER A 150 5.46 -17.05 14.37
N ILE A 151 6.60 -17.73 14.20
CA ILE A 151 7.70 -17.26 13.35
C ILE A 151 7.20 -17.02 11.91
N LEU A 152 6.38 -17.94 11.38
CA LEU A 152 5.87 -17.83 10.01
C LEU A 152 5.02 -16.56 9.84
N ILE A 153 4.12 -16.30 10.78
CA ILE A 153 3.20 -15.14 10.73
C ILE A 153 3.98 -13.84 10.88
N ASP A 154 4.97 -13.80 11.76
CA ASP A 154 5.82 -12.62 11.94
C ASP A 154 6.67 -12.32 10.70
N LYS A 155 7.13 -13.35 9.98
CA LYS A 155 7.79 -13.17 8.69
C LYS A 155 6.83 -12.64 7.63
N ILE A 156 5.58 -13.13 7.58
CA ILE A 156 4.55 -12.61 6.65
C ILE A 156 4.18 -11.16 6.99
N ARG A 157 4.06 -10.81 8.28
CA ARG A 157 3.86 -9.43 8.75
C ARG A 157 4.99 -8.51 8.33
N THR A 158 6.22 -8.98 8.39
CA THR A 158 7.39 -8.21 7.95
C THR A 158 7.40 -8.06 6.42
N ALA A 159 7.06 -9.14 5.70
CA ALA A 159 6.96 -9.17 4.24
C ALA A 159 5.92 -8.19 3.67
N ARG A 160 4.88 -7.83 4.44
CA ARG A 160 3.84 -6.87 4.02
C ARG A 160 4.41 -5.53 3.54
N ALA A 161 5.58 -5.12 4.06
CA ALA A 161 6.21 -3.87 3.67
C ALA A 161 6.54 -3.84 2.16
N TYR A 162 6.85 -5.00 1.59
CA TYR A 162 7.24 -5.16 0.18
C TYR A 162 6.07 -5.47 -0.76
N MET A 163 4.85 -5.62 -0.21
CA MET A 163 3.66 -5.80 -1.03
C MET A 163 3.25 -4.49 -1.70
N LEU A 164 2.87 -4.60 -2.98
CA LEU A 164 2.33 -3.49 -3.76
C LEU A 164 1.03 -2.96 -3.15
N TYR A 165 0.80 -1.65 -3.31
CA TYR A 165 -0.41 -1.02 -2.82
C TYR A 165 -1.65 -1.65 -3.47
N ALA A 166 -1.64 -1.86 -4.78
CA ALA A 166 -2.78 -2.42 -5.51
C ALA A 166 -3.24 -3.77 -4.92
N THR A 167 -2.30 -4.64 -4.58
CA THR A 167 -2.58 -5.93 -3.93
C THR A 167 -3.15 -5.74 -2.52
N LYS A 168 -2.57 -4.84 -1.71
CA LYS A 168 -3.08 -4.52 -0.37
C LYS A 168 -4.50 -3.98 -0.42
N PHE A 169 -4.74 -3.05 -1.35
CA PHE A 169 -6.03 -2.42 -1.55
C PHE A 169 -7.06 -3.42 -2.02
N GLN A 170 -6.73 -4.31 -2.95
CA GLN A 170 -7.62 -5.39 -3.37
C GLN A 170 -8.00 -6.30 -2.20
N LEU A 171 -7.02 -6.76 -1.40
CA LEU A 171 -7.28 -7.58 -0.21
C LEU A 171 -8.19 -6.83 0.77
N PHE A 172 -7.89 -5.57 1.05
CA PHE A 172 -8.70 -4.71 1.92
C PHE A 172 -10.13 -4.56 1.40
N SER A 173 -10.31 -4.24 0.12
CA SER A 173 -11.63 -4.08 -0.50
C SER A 173 -12.44 -5.38 -0.50
N THR A 174 -11.80 -6.53 -0.75
CA THR A 174 -12.47 -7.83 -0.64
C THR A 174 -12.89 -8.12 0.78
N THR A 175 -12.02 -7.89 1.77
CA THR A 175 -12.37 -8.06 3.18
C THR A 175 -13.51 -7.13 3.57
N LEU A 176 -13.44 -5.85 3.19
CA LEU A 176 -14.47 -4.86 3.48
C LEU A 176 -15.83 -5.30 2.93
N ALA A 177 -15.88 -5.75 1.66
CA ALA A 177 -17.09 -6.25 1.03
C ALA A 177 -17.71 -7.43 1.79
N VAL A 178 -16.90 -8.40 2.22
CA VAL A 178 -17.37 -9.57 3.00
C VAL A 178 -17.84 -9.18 4.40
N THR A 179 -17.27 -8.13 5.00
CA THR A 179 -17.63 -7.64 6.34
C THR A 179 -18.72 -6.56 6.34
N THR A 180 -19.38 -6.33 5.20
CA THR A 180 -20.43 -5.33 5.04
C THR A 180 -21.69 -5.76 5.79
N GLU A 181 -22.29 -4.83 6.53
CA GLU A 181 -23.56 -5.00 7.23
C GLU A 181 -24.74 -4.46 6.40
N SER A 182 -25.97 -4.58 6.90
CA SER A 182 -27.20 -4.20 6.18
C SER A 182 -27.18 -2.74 5.66
N ASP A 183 -27.89 -2.52 4.54
CA ASP A 183 -27.91 -1.23 3.82
C ASP A 183 -28.92 -0.22 4.39
N ASP A 184 -29.39 -0.40 5.64
CA ASP A 184 -30.31 0.56 6.24
C ASP A 184 -29.57 1.85 6.57
N MET A 185 -29.90 2.94 5.87
CA MET A 185 -29.19 4.21 5.95
C MET A 185 -29.83 5.12 7.00
N PRO A 186 -29.18 5.37 8.15
CA PRO A 186 -29.73 6.24 9.16
C PRO A 186 -29.84 7.67 8.63
N THR A 187 -30.85 8.37 9.10
CA THR A 187 -31.00 9.81 8.87
C THR A 187 -30.40 10.55 10.06
N VAL A 188 -29.51 11.49 9.78
CA VAL A 188 -28.87 12.34 10.79
C VAL A 188 -29.35 13.77 10.59
N ASN A 189 -29.93 14.32 11.64
CA ASN A 189 -30.46 15.68 11.66
C ASN A 189 -29.41 16.65 12.21
N PHE A 190 -29.25 17.79 11.55
CA PHE A 190 -28.26 18.80 11.87
C PHE A 190 -28.90 20.18 12.03
N ASP A 191 -28.74 20.76 13.20
CA ASP A 191 -28.98 22.17 13.48
C ASP A 191 -27.69 22.97 13.24
N THR A 192 -27.57 23.55 12.04
CA THR A 192 -26.38 24.32 11.65
C THR A 192 -26.27 25.66 12.38
N VAL A 193 -27.40 26.22 12.83
CA VAL A 193 -27.42 27.49 13.56
C VAL A 193 -26.84 27.26 14.95
N ARG A 194 -27.30 26.22 15.65
CA ARG A 194 -26.72 25.80 16.93
C ARG A 194 -25.27 25.37 16.82
N ALA A 195 -24.89 24.66 15.76
CA ALA A 195 -23.50 24.25 15.55
C ALA A 195 -22.54 25.43 15.37
N SER A 196 -23.02 26.54 14.82
CA SER A 196 -22.20 27.76 14.66
C SER A 196 -22.03 28.56 15.96
N ALA A 197 -22.85 28.29 16.98
CA ALA A 197 -22.80 29.00 18.25
C ALA A 197 -21.65 28.49 19.12
N ILE A 198 -20.75 29.39 19.54
CA ILE A 198 -19.61 29.09 20.43
C ILE A 198 -20.06 28.98 21.90
N VAL A 199 -21.37 28.91 22.15
CA VAL A 199 -21.97 29.16 23.47
C VAL A 199 -21.80 27.95 24.41
N ASP A 200 -21.71 26.73 23.85
CA ASP A 200 -21.89 25.50 24.64
C ASP A 200 -20.67 24.55 24.63
N HIS A 201 -19.44 25.07 24.72
CA HIS A 201 -18.22 24.24 24.85
C HIS A 201 -18.07 23.09 23.83
N GLY A 202 -18.61 23.27 22.63
CA GLY A 202 -18.58 22.25 21.57
C GLY A 202 -19.69 21.18 21.64
N LEU A 203 -20.61 21.24 22.61
CA LEU A 203 -21.71 20.28 22.80
C LEU A 203 -22.70 20.24 21.64
N HIS A 204 -22.84 21.34 20.89
CA HIS A 204 -23.76 21.42 19.77
C HIS A 204 -23.08 21.51 18.40
N THR A 205 -21.77 21.24 18.34
CA THR A 205 -21.04 21.13 17.06
C THR A 205 -21.68 20.09 16.14
N MET A 206 -21.41 20.17 14.84
CA MET A 206 -21.87 19.16 13.89
C MET A 206 -21.35 17.77 14.28
N PHE A 207 -20.11 17.69 14.79
CA PHE A 207 -19.58 16.44 15.33
C PHE A 207 -20.42 15.91 16.50
N SER A 208 -20.70 16.73 17.52
CA SER A 208 -21.46 16.28 18.69
C SER A 208 -22.88 15.83 18.32
N GLN A 209 -23.55 16.57 17.42
CA GLN A 209 -24.88 16.19 16.92
C GLN A 209 -24.87 14.86 16.16
N ALA A 210 -23.84 14.61 15.34
CA ALA A 210 -23.67 13.32 14.66
C ALA A 210 -23.33 12.20 15.66
N TYR A 211 -22.46 12.49 16.63
CA TYR A 211 -22.07 11.52 17.65
C TYR A 211 -23.28 11.05 18.44
N GLU A 212 -24.13 11.96 18.95
CA GLU A 212 -25.33 11.62 19.70
C GLU A 212 -26.27 10.66 18.94
N GLN A 213 -26.40 10.86 17.62
CA GLN A 213 -27.29 10.06 16.77
C GLN A 213 -26.67 8.73 16.29
N LEU A 214 -25.34 8.64 16.16
CA LEU A 214 -24.68 7.51 15.50
C LEU A 214 -23.87 6.59 16.43
N HIS A 215 -23.51 7.04 17.63
CA HIS A 215 -22.53 6.32 18.47
C HIS A 215 -22.99 4.93 18.94
N ASN A 216 -24.29 4.73 19.16
CA ASN A 216 -24.82 3.45 19.66
C ASN A 216 -24.71 2.32 18.62
N ASP A 217 -24.95 2.64 17.34
CA ASP A 217 -25.02 1.66 16.25
C ASP A 217 -23.81 1.75 15.31
N THR A 218 -22.64 2.12 15.85
CA THR A 218 -21.39 2.32 15.10
C THR A 218 -21.02 1.13 14.21
N HIS A 219 -21.11 -0.09 14.73
CA HIS A 219 -20.72 -1.30 14.01
C HIS A 219 -21.63 -1.62 12.80
N LEU A 220 -22.91 -1.25 12.87
CA LEU A 220 -23.87 -1.39 11.78
C LEU A 220 -23.77 -0.23 10.79
N THR A 221 -23.61 0.99 11.31
CA THR A 221 -23.64 2.21 10.50
C THR A 221 -22.37 2.39 9.66
N PHE A 222 -21.19 2.06 10.21
CA PHE A 222 -19.91 2.36 9.59
C PHE A 222 -19.34 1.23 8.71
N ARG A 223 -20.03 0.09 8.61
CA ARG A 223 -19.63 -1.06 7.77
C ARG A 223 -20.52 -1.19 6.54
N LYS A 224 -20.57 -0.14 5.72
CA LYS A 224 -21.43 -0.08 4.54
C LYS A 224 -20.62 0.01 3.26
N GLN A 225 -21.17 -0.57 2.19
CA GLN A 225 -20.60 -0.49 0.84
C GLN A 225 -21.04 0.79 0.09
N ASN A 226 -22.05 1.49 0.61
CA ASN A 226 -22.57 2.71 0.02
C ASN A 226 -21.56 3.87 0.14
N ASP A 227 -21.57 4.79 -0.83
CA ASP A 227 -20.74 6.00 -0.83
C ASP A 227 -21.09 6.96 0.33
N ARG A 228 -22.19 6.68 1.03
CA ARG A 228 -22.71 7.47 2.15
C ARG A 228 -23.02 6.58 3.34
N LEU A 229 -22.65 7.08 4.51
CA LEU A 229 -22.88 6.39 5.78
C LEU A 229 -24.26 6.74 6.37
N TRP A 230 -24.74 7.96 6.09
CA TRP A 230 -26.03 8.49 6.55
C TRP A 230 -26.65 9.43 5.51
N SER A 231 -27.95 9.67 5.66
CA SER A 231 -28.70 10.72 5.00
C SER A 231 -28.67 11.99 5.86
N ALA A 232 -28.06 13.08 5.38
CA ALA A 232 -27.92 14.31 6.16
C ALA A 232 -29.12 15.24 5.93
N GLN A 233 -29.85 15.57 7.00
CA GLN A 233 -30.97 16.51 6.99
C GLN A 233 -30.62 17.76 7.80
N TYR A 234 -30.69 18.92 7.15
CA TYR A 234 -30.45 20.20 7.81
C TYR A 234 -31.78 20.82 8.24
N LEU A 235 -31.88 21.21 9.52
CA LEU A 235 -33.08 21.88 10.02
C LEU A 235 -33.36 23.16 9.21
N ALA A 236 -34.62 23.33 8.82
CA ALA A 236 -35.11 24.45 8.01
C ALA A 236 -34.51 24.59 6.59
N ILE A 237 -33.73 23.61 6.11
CA ILE A 237 -33.20 23.60 4.74
C ILE A 237 -33.72 22.36 4.02
N HIS A 238 -34.45 22.58 2.93
CA HIS A 238 -34.93 21.50 2.07
C HIS A 238 -33.87 21.22 1.01
N SER A 239 -33.17 20.09 1.13
CA SER A 239 -32.26 19.62 0.08
C SER A 239 -32.91 18.51 -0.74
N THR A 240 -32.92 18.67 -2.06
CA THR A 240 -33.37 17.64 -3.02
C THR A 240 -32.26 16.67 -3.39
N ASP A 241 -30.98 17.11 -3.37
CA ASP A 241 -29.81 16.23 -3.50
C ASP A 241 -29.38 15.74 -2.12
N GLN A 242 -29.16 14.43 -1.97
CA GLN A 242 -28.66 13.80 -0.74
C GLN A 242 -27.12 13.66 -0.74
N GLY A 243 -26.47 13.78 -1.89
CA GLY A 243 -25.01 13.73 -1.99
C GLY A 243 -24.32 14.99 -1.45
N GLY A 244 -24.83 16.17 -1.82
CA GLY A 244 -24.32 17.45 -1.33
C GLY A 244 -24.33 17.58 0.20
N PRO A 245 -25.47 17.38 0.87
CA PRO A 245 -25.58 17.47 2.33
C PRO A 245 -24.66 16.50 3.06
N TYR A 246 -24.52 15.27 2.58
CA TYR A 246 -23.59 14.31 3.18
C TYR A 246 -22.14 14.84 3.15
N ARG A 247 -21.65 15.26 1.98
CA ARG A 247 -20.27 15.80 1.85
C ARG A 247 -20.04 17.06 2.69
N ASP A 248 -21.03 17.95 2.73
CA ASP A 248 -20.97 19.14 3.58
C ASP A 248 -20.95 18.77 5.07
N SER A 249 -21.78 17.81 5.50
CA SER A 249 -21.81 17.37 6.89
C SER A 249 -20.47 16.77 7.33
N ILE A 250 -19.85 15.91 6.51
CA ILE A 250 -18.50 15.38 6.76
C ILE A 250 -17.48 16.51 6.85
N SER A 251 -17.54 17.48 5.94
CA SER A 251 -16.58 18.60 5.89
C SER A 251 -16.67 19.44 7.17
N ARG A 252 -17.88 19.75 7.64
CA ARG A 252 -18.10 20.50 8.89
C ARG A 252 -17.71 19.69 10.12
N ILE A 253 -18.05 18.40 10.18
CA ILE A 253 -17.60 17.50 11.26
C ILE A 253 -16.07 17.49 11.34
N CYS A 254 -15.37 17.37 10.20
CA CYS A 254 -13.91 17.43 10.16
C CYS A 254 -13.38 18.79 10.64
N SER A 255 -14.06 19.90 10.27
CA SER A 255 -13.71 21.23 10.75
C SER A 255 -13.86 21.34 12.26
N ASP A 256 -14.94 20.79 12.84
CA ASP A 256 -15.16 20.81 14.29
C ASP A 256 -14.10 20.02 15.03
N ILE A 257 -13.79 18.81 14.56
CA ILE A 257 -12.74 17.94 15.13
C ILE A 257 -11.36 18.62 15.07
N CYS A 258 -11.09 19.32 13.97
CA CYS A 258 -9.86 20.09 13.74
C CYS A 258 -10.02 21.57 14.13
N SER A 259 -10.75 21.84 15.23
CA SER A 259 -10.92 23.20 15.77
C SER A 259 -10.46 23.28 17.21
N THR A 260 -10.39 24.50 17.74
CA THR A 260 -10.20 24.74 19.18
C THR A 260 -11.49 24.56 19.99
N GLN A 261 -12.66 24.41 19.34
CA GLN A 261 -13.94 24.23 20.03
C GLN A 261 -14.07 22.82 20.61
N LEU A 262 -13.54 21.82 19.89
CA LEU A 262 -13.42 20.45 20.37
C LEU A 262 -11.94 20.16 20.67
N PRO A 263 -11.53 20.16 21.95
CA PRO A 263 -10.16 19.83 22.35
C PRO A 263 -9.82 18.34 22.22
N LEU A 264 -10.26 17.68 21.14
CA LEU A 264 -9.95 16.29 20.80
C LEU A 264 -8.60 16.17 20.09
N PHE A 265 -8.26 17.16 19.28
CA PHE A 265 -7.01 17.22 18.54
C PHE A 265 -6.31 18.56 18.78
N ILE A 266 -5.00 18.55 18.57
CA ILE A 266 -4.15 19.74 18.65
C ILE A 266 -3.28 19.81 17.40
N LEU A 267 -3.03 21.02 16.88
CA LEU A 267 -2.12 21.21 15.75
C LEU A 267 -0.74 20.62 16.05
N CYS A 268 -0.10 20.03 15.05
CA CYS A 268 1.27 19.57 15.20
C CYS A 268 2.22 20.76 15.51
N PRO A 269 3.41 20.52 16.07
CA PRO A 269 4.37 21.58 16.37
C PRO A 269 4.64 22.49 15.16
N ASN A 270 4.78 21.91 13.97
CA ASN A 270 5.04 22.64 12.73
C ASN A 270 3.89 23.57 12.33
N GLY A 271 2.63 23.18 12.60
CA GLY A 271 1.45 24.01 12.37
C GLY A 271 1.40 25.22 13.29
N ARG A 272 1.80 25.06 14.55
CA ARG A 272 1.84 26.16 15.54
C ARG A 272 2.93 27.17 15.24
N THR A 273 4.05 26.71 14.68
CA THR A 273 5.18 27.57 14.30
C THR A 273 5.08 28.10 12.88
N ASN A 274 4.01 27.75 12.17
CA ASN A 274 3.84 28.01 10.74
C ASN A 274 5.09 27.63 9.92
N SER A 275 5.74 26.51 10.29
CA SER A 275 6.95 26.03 9.62
C SER A 275 6.60 24.94 8.62
N ASP A 276 6.94 25.16 7.36
CA ASP A 276 6.98 24.25 6.22
C ASP A 276 6.12 22.96 6.30
N LEU A 277 6.74 21.82 5.95
CA LEU A 277 6.09 20.54 5.75
C LEU A 277 5.27 20.16 7.00
N THR A 278 4.04 19.72 6.76
CA THR A 278 3.11 19.21 7.76
C THR A 278 2.35 20.23 8.61
N ARG A 279 2.42 21.55 8.30
CA ARG A 279 1.70 22.59 9.04
C ARG A 279 0.20 22.33 9.26
N ASP A 280 -0.46 21.66 8.31
CA ASP A 280 -1.89 21.38 8.34
C ASP A 280 -2.23 20.05 9.05
N ARG A 281 -1.26 19.41 9.72
CA ARG A 281 -1.47 18.14 10.43
C ARG A 281 -1.86 18.35 11.88
N TRP A 282 -2.79 17.51 12.34
CA TRP A 282 -3.31 17.46 13.70
C TRP A 282 -2.90 16.16 14.37
N ILE A 283 -2.71 16.20 15.69
CA ILE A 283 -2.40 15.02 16.52
C ILE A 283 -3.44 14.89 17.64
N PRO A 284 -3.74 13.67 18.12
CA PRO A 284 -4.66 13.49 19.25
C PRO A 284 -4.21 14.32 20.46
N ASN A 285 -5.18 14.93 21.13
CA ASN A 285 -4.92 15.67 22.35
C ASN A 285 -4.60 14.69 23.48
N VAL A 286 -3.36 14.70 23.93
CA VAL A 286 -2.89 13.86 25.06
C VAL A 286 -3.14 14.52 26.42
N PHE A 287 -3.71 15.72 26.44
CA PHE A 287 -3.96 16.46 27.66
C PHE A 287 -5.36 16.22 28.21
N PRO A 288 -5.49 16.02 29.53
CA PRO A 288 -6.78 15.86 30.19
C PRO A 288 -7.69 17.08 29.98
N LEU A 289 -8.89 16.86 29.44
CA LEU A 289 -9.91 17.88 29.18
C LEU A 289 -10.27 18.71 30.42
N ASN A 290 -10.31 18.07 31.59
CA ASN A 290 -10.78 18.66 32.84
C ASN A 290 -9.64 19.14 33.76
N LYS A 291 -8.39 19.17 33.27
CA LYS A 291 -7.25 19.62 34.07
C LYS A 291 -6.49 20.70 33.32
N PRO A 292 -6.06 21.77 34.03
CA PRO A 292 -5.23 22.78 33.41
C PRO A 292 -3.93 22.14 32.93
N ILE A 293 -3.60 22.37 31.67
CA ILE A 293 -2.32 21.96 31.11
C ILE A 293 -1.23 22.77 31.81
N LEU A 294 -0.23 22.08 32.36
CA LEU A 294 0.85 22.73 33.10
C LEU A 294 1.56 23.76 32.22
N ASN A 295 1.84 24.97 32.72
CA ASN A 295 2.46 26.06 31.92
C ASN A 295 3.77 25.65 31.24
N ARG A 296 4.58 24.77 31.88
CA ARG A 296 5.79 24.23 31.25
C ARG A 296 5.48 23.42 29.99
N VAL A 297 4.42 22.62 30.04
CA VAL A 297 3.93 21.81 28.92
C VAL A 297 3.29 22.71 27.88
N LYS A 298 2.48 23.70 28.28
CA LYS A 298 1.93 24.70 27.35
C LYS A 298 3.02 25.44 26.59
N LYS A 299 4.14 25.80 27.25
CA LYS A 299 5.30 26.42 26.60
C LYS A 299 6.06 25.46 25.69
N GLN A 300 6.26 24.21 26.12
CA GLN A 300 6.93 23.17 25.32
C GLN A 300 6.14 22.84 24.06
N TYR A 301 4.82 22.73 24.18
CA TYR A 301 3.91 22.45 23.08
C TYR A 301 3.37 23.73 22.42
N ARG A 302 3.71 24.92 22.89
CA ARG A 302 3.19 26.20 22.35
C ARG A 302 1.66 26.24 22.23
N LEU A 303 0.98 25.83 23.30
CA LEU A 303 -0.50 25.80 23.37
C LEU A 303 -1.12 27.14 23.77
N ASP A 304 -0.30 28.07 24.26
CA ASP A 304 -0.73 29.44 24.51
C ASP A 304 -0.45 30.25 23.24
N ASN A 305 -1.50 30.81 22.63
CA ASN A 305 -1.39 31.87 21.61
C ASN A 305 -1.15 33.22 22.30
#